data_AF-A0A952CQZ9-F1
#
_entry.id   AF-A0A952CQZ9-F1
#
_cell.length_a   1.000
_cell.length_b   1.000
_cell.length_c   1.000
_cell.angle_alpha   90.00
_cell.angle_beta   90.00
_cell.angle_gamma   90.00
#
_symmetry.space_group_name_H-M   'P 1'
#
loop_
_entity.id
_entity.type
_entity.pdbx_description
1 polymer ?
#
loop_
_entity_poly.entity_id
_entity_poly.type
_entity_poly.pdbx_seq_one_letter_code
_entity_poly.pdbx_strand_id
1 'polypeptide(L)' 'MSAKKSFVLRIDEETYKALEKWAADEFRSVNGQIEWLIDKAMKDAGRKKNPPAPPQKPKA' A
#
# COMPACT_ATOMS: atom_id res chain seq x y z
N MET A 1 -7.58 -9.65 -11.40
CA MET A 1 -7.36 -9.30 -9.99
C MET A 1 -5.95 -9.74 -9.62
N SER A 2 -5.10 -8.80 -9.20
CA SER A 2 -3.72 -9.14 -8.80
C SER A 2 -3.77 -10.00 -7.53
N ALA A 3 -3.07 -11.13 -7.53
CA ALA A 3 -3.02 -12.01 -6.37
C ALA A 3 -2.39 -11.27 -5.18
N LYS A 4 -3.11 -11.15 -4.06
CA LYS A 4 -2.55 -10.61 -2.82
C LYS A 4 -1.68 -11.69 -2.17
N LYS A 5 -0.40 -11.37 -1.93
CA LYS A 5 0.51 -12.25 -1.20
C LYS A 5 0.39 -11.97 0.30
N SER A 6 -0.03 -12.96 1.08
CA SER A 6 -0.02 -12.88 2.54
C SER A 6 1.39 -13.18 3.07
N PHE A 7 1.84 -12.41 4.06
CA PHE A 7 3.10 -12.64 4.76
C PHE A 7 2.98 -12.22 6.22
N VAL A 8 3.79 -12.81 7.09
CA VAL A 8 3.84 -12.44 8.51
C VAL A 8 4.81 -11.27 8.67
N LEU A 9 4.31 -10.15 9.20
CA LEU A 9 5.11 -8.99 9.53
C LEU A 9 5.53 -9.05 11.01
N ARG A 10 6.81 -8.85 11.29
CA ARG A 10 7.32 -8.70 12.66
C ARG A 10 7.51 -7.22 12.94
N ILE A 11 6.83 -6.72 13.96
CA ILE A 11 6.89 -5.35 14.47
C ILE A 11 6.84 -5.42 15.99
N ASP A 12 7.43 -4.44 16.65
CA ASP A 12 7.29 -4.29 18.09
C ASP A 12 5.88 -3.79 18.47
N GLU A 13 5.52 -3.99 19.74
CA GLU A 13 4.18 -3.68 20.24
C GLU A 13 3.87 -2.19 20.24
N GLU A 14 4.86 -1.34 20.50
CA GLU A 14 4.69 0.10 20.57
C GLU A 14 4.37 0.67 19.18
N THR A 15 5.11 0.24 18.17
CA THR A 15 4.85 0.57 16.76
C THR A 15 3.46 0.09 16.33
N TYR A 16 3.05 -1.12 16.73
CA TYR A 16 1.71 -1.62 16.38
C TYR A 16 0.60 -0.77 17.00
N LYS A 17 0.72 -0.39 18.28
CA LYS A 17 -0.26 0.48 18.96
C LYS A 17 -0.36 1.85 18.32
N ALA A 18 0.78 2.45 17.95
CA ALA A 18 0.80 3.72 17.22
C ALA A 18 0.09 3.62 15.87
N LEU A 19 0.32 2.53 15.14
CA LEU A 19 -0.32 2.24 13.86
C LEU A 19 -1.84 2.01 14.01
N GLU A 20 -2.26 1.28 15.03
CA GLU A 20 -3.68 1.03 15.34
C GLU A 20 -4.42 2.32 15.64
N LYS A 21 -3.83 3.19 16.47
CA LYS A 21 -4.39 4.51 16.75
C LYS A 21 -4.53 5.35 15.49
N TRP A 22 -3.48 5.41 14.67
CA TRP A 22 -3.52 6.18 13.42
C TRP A 22 -4.56 5.64 12.43
N ALA A 23 -4.68 4.31 12.31
CA ALA A 23 -5.72 3.69 11.50
C ALA A 23 -7.12 4.07 11.99
N ALA A 24 -7.35 4.06 13.31
CA ALA A 24 -8.61 4.47 13.92
C ALA A 24 -8.93 5.95 13.67
N ASP A 25 -7.95 6.84 13.80
CA ASP A 25 -8.10 8.28 13.56
C ASP A 25 -8.52 8.59 12.10
N GLU A 26 -8.10 7.76 11.14
CA GLU A 26 -8.47 7.88 9.72
C GLU A 26 -9.63 6.97 9.28
N PHE A 27 -10.34 6.34 10.22
CA PHE A 27 -11.44 5.39 9.96
C PHE A 27 -11.05 4.24 9.01
N ARG A 28 -9.83 3.71 9.16
CA ARG A 28 -9.31 2.57 8.40
C ARG A 28 -9.04 1.36 9.29
N SER A 29 -8.98 0.19 8.67
CA SER A 29 -8.39 -0.98 9.33
C SER A 29 -6.87 -0.87 9.36
N VAL A 30 -6.24 -1.54 10.32
CA VAL A 30 -4.76 -1.61 10.43
C VAL A 30 -4.14 -2.12 9.12
N ASN A 31 -4.71 -3.18 8.52
CA ASN A 31 -4.25 -3.66 7.22
C ASN A 31 -4.39 -2.60 6.10
N GLY A 32 -5.49 -1.87 6.06
CA GLY A 32 -5.69 -0.79 5.09
C GLY A 32 -4.67 0.34 5.27
N GLN A 33 -4.33 0.66 6.52
CA GLN A 33 -3.31 1.65 6.83
C GLN A 33 -1.91 1.19 6.41
N ILE A 34 -1.57 -0.09 6.63
CA ILE A 34 -0.30 -0.70 6.17
C ILE A 34 -0.23 -0.67 4.63
N GLU A 35 -1.30 -1.07 3.94
CA GLU A 35 -1.34 -1.03 2.47
C GLU A 35 -1.11 0.40 1.95
N TRP A 36 -1.75 1.39 2.55
CA TRP A 36 -1.59 2.80 2.18
C TRP A 36 -0.16 3.32 2.43
N LEU A 37 0.41 3.01 3.60
CA LEU A 37 1.76 3.40 3.98
C LEU A 37 2.80 2.83 3.02
N ILE A 38 2.69 1.54 2.69
CA ILE A 38 3.58 0.88 1.73
C ILE A 38 3.42 1.55 0.35
N ASP A 39 2.20 1.81 -0.10
CA ASP A 39 1.96 2.46 -1.39
C ASP A 39 2.58 3.85 -1.47
N LYS A 40 2.37 4.66 -0.42
CA LYS A 40 2.94 5.98 -0.29
C LYS A 40 4.46 5.93 -0.28
N ALA A 41 5.07 5.09 0.57
CA ALA A 41 6.50 4.94 0.65
C ALA A 41 7.12 4.48 -0.69
N MET A 42 6.46 3.58 -1.41
CA MET A 42 6.91 3.11 -2.73
C MET A 42 6.83 4.21 -3.80
N LYS A 43 5.83 5.09 -3.74
CA LYS A 43 5.74 6.28 -4.61
C LYS A 43 6.81 7.30 -4.27
N ASP A 44 6.95 7.64 -2.98
CA ASP A 44 7.92 8.62 -2.49
C ASP A 44 9.35 8.18 -2.80
N ALA A 45 9.64 6.87 -2.74
CA ALA A 45 10.92 6.28 -3.13
C ALA A 45 11.11 6.09 -4.64
N GLY A 46 10.13 6.45 -5.49
CA GLY A 46 10.17 6.27 -6.94
C GLY A 46 10.19 4.80 -7.39
N ARG A 47 9.78 3.87 -6.53
CA ARG A 47 9.81 2.41 -6.76
C ARG A 47 8.51 1.85 -7.32
N LYS A 48 7.43 2.64 -7.30
CA LYS A 48 6.17 2.27 -7.94
C LYS A 48 6.21 2.65 -9.42
N LYS A 49 6.50 1.69 -10.30
CA LYS A 49 6.37 1.89 -11.77
C LYS A 49 4.90 2.06 -12.12
N ASN A 50 4.56 3.14 -12.84
CA ASN A 50 3.28 3.20 -13.54
C ASN A 50 3.22 1.97 -14.48
N PRO A 51 2.11 1.21 -14.52
CA PRO A 51 1.96 0.20 -15.55
C PRO A 51 2.15 0.90 -16.91
N PRO A 52 2.87 0.28 -17.86
CA PRO A 52 2.97 0.84 -19.20
C PRO A 52 1.56 1.08 -19.72
N ALA A 53 1.29 2.29 -20.20
CA ALA A 53 0.01 2.64 -20.78
C ALA A 53 -0.36 1.55 -21.81
N PRO A 54 -1.61 1.07 -21.84
CA PRO A 54 -2.02 0.10 -22.85
C PRO A 54 -1.70 0.68 -24.24
N PRO A 55 -1.19 -0.13 -25.17
CA PRO A 55 -0.83 0.35 -26.50
C PRO A 55 -2.07 0.98 -27.12
N GLN A 56 -2.01 2.29 -27.39
CA GLN A 56 -3.04 2.99 -28.13
C GLN A 56 -3.11 2.33 -29.50
N LYS A 57 -4.21 1.63 -29.78
CA LYS A 57 -4.46 1.09 -31.11
C LYS A 57 -4.46 2.27 -32.09
N PRO A 58 -3.69 2.22 -33.19
CA PRO A 58 -3.77 3.24 -34.22
C PRO A 58 -5.22 3.28 -34.73
N LYS A 59 -5.79 4.50 -34.78
CA LYS A 59 -7.08 4.73 -35.43
C LYS A 59 -6.94 4.31 -36.90
N ALA A 60 -7.72 3.29 -37.29
CA ALA A 60 -7.93 2.91 -38.68
C ALA A 60 -8.86 3.92 -39.37
#